data_AF-A0A257QIJ3-F1
#
_entry.id   AF-A0A257QIJ3-F1
#
_cell.length_a   1.000
_cell.length_b   1.000
_cell.length_c   1.000
_cell.angle_alpha   90.00
_cell.angle_beta   90.00
_cell.angle_gamma   90.00
#
_symmetry.space_group_name_H-M   'P 1'
#
loop_
_entity.id
_entity.type
_entity.pdbx_description
1 polymer ?
#
loop_
_entity_poly.entity_id
_entity_poly.type
_entity_poly.pdbx_seq_one_letter_code
_entity_poly.pdbx_strand_id
1 'polypeptide(L)' 'PLGRIGQPRDVAAAIAFLASDDAAFITGAMLPVDGGNSAV' A
#
# COMPACT_ATOMS: atom_id res chain seq x y z
N PRO A 1 -8.33 -0.60 12.69
CA PRO A 1 -7.06 0.16 12.49
C PRO A 1 -5.92 -0.41 13.34
N LEU A 2 -4.69 -0.42 12.82
CA LEU A 2 -3.50 -0.97 13.48
C LEU A 2 -2.99 -0.15 14.69
N GLY A 3 -3.56 1.04 14.93
CA GLY A 3 -3.35 1.81 16.16
C GLY A 3 -1.92 2.32 16.38
N ARG A 4 -1.10 2.40 15.32
CA ARG A 4 0.28 2.92 15.36
C ARG A 4 0.58 3.77 14.15
N ILE A 5 1.57 4.66 14.29
CA ILE A 5 2.13 5.40 13.16
C ILE A 5 2.89 4.43 12.22
N GLY A 6 2.59 4.57 10.93
CA GLY A 6 3.27 3.85 9.85
C GLY A 6 4.75 4.22 9.78
N GLN A 7 5.56 3.26 9.39
CA GLN A 7 6.99 3.40 9.16
C GLN A 7 7.27 3.27 7.66
N PRO A 8 8.38 3.82 7.14
CA PRO A 8 8.72 3.70 5.72
C PRO A 8 8.70 2.26 5.19
N ARG A 9 9.08 1.28 6.02
CA ARG A 9 9.02 -0.15 5.67
C ARG A 9 7.61 -0.68 5.42
N ASP A 10 6.58 -0.06 6.01
CA ASP A 10 5.20 -0.51 5.86
C ASP A 10 4.67 -0.24 4.44
N VAL A 11 5.19 0.77 3.72
CA VAL A 11 4.81 1.08 2.33
C VAL A 11 5.74 0.47 1.28
N ALA A 12 6.97 0.10 1.66
CA ALA A 12 8.02 -0.29 0.73
C ALA A 12 7.63 -1.49 -0.15
N ALA A 13 7.04 -2.54 0.43
CA ALA A 13 6.64 -3.73 -0.33
C ALA A 13 5.48 -3.44 -1.31
N ALA A 14 4.53 -2.58 -0.92
CA ALA A 14 3.43 -2.17 -1.79
C ALA A 14 3.93 -1.36 -2.99
N ILE A 15 4.89 -0.46 -2.77
CA ILE A 15 5.56 0.29 -3.85
C ILE A 15 6.31 -0.67 -4.78
N ALA A 16 7.10 -1.60 -4.22
CA ALA A 16 7.86 -2.56 -5.00
C ALA A 16 6.95 -3.43 -5.88
N PHE A 17 5.81 -3.89 -5.33
CA PHE A 17 4.79 -4.61 -6.09
C PHE A 17 4.22 -3.77 -7.23
N LEU A 18 3.75 -2.55 -6.95
CA LEU A 18 3.16 -1.67 -7.97
C LEU A 18 4.15 -1.24 -9.05
N ALA A 19 5.45 -1.21 -8.74
CA ALA A 19 6.51 -0.92 -9.69
C ALA A 19 7.03 -2.15 -10.45
N SER A 20 6.55 -3.35 -10.12
CA SER A 20 6.99 -4.60 -10.73
C SER A 20 6.07 -5.06 -11.88
N ASP A 21 6.56 -6.03 -12.67
CA ASP A 21 5.78 -6.67 -13.73
C ASP A 21 4.53 -7.41 -13.20
N ASP A 22 4.53 -7.80 -11.91
CA ASP A 22 3.37 -8.45 -11.28
C ASP A 22 2.13 -7.54 -11.22
N ALA A 23 2.34 -6.21 -11.31
CA ALA A 23 1.27 -5.22 -11.36
C ALA A 23 0.95 -4.75 -12.79
N ALA A 24 1.44 -5.40 -13.85
CA ALA A 24 1.36 -4.92 -15.23
C ALA A 24 -0.07 -4.62 -15.75
N PHE A 25 -1.10 -5.22 -15.16
CA PHE A 25 -2.51 -4.97 -15.53
C PHE A 25 -3.27 -4.09 -14.54
N ILE A 26 -2.60 -3.59 -13.50
CA ILE A 26 -3.18 -2.74 -12.47
C ILE A 26 -2.92 -1.28 -12.85
N THR A 27 -3.97 -0.56 -13.21
CA THR A 27 -3.92 0.87 -13.51
C THR A 27 -5.17 1.57 -13.00
N GLY A 28 -5.06 2.84 -12.62
CA GLY A 28 -6.17 3.65 -12.08
C GLY A 28 -6.69 3.22 -10.71
N ALA A 29 -6.04 2.26 -10.05
CA ALA A 29 -6.41 1.78 -8.73
C ALA A 29 -5.63 2.49 -7.61
N MET A 30 -6.29 2.68 -6.46
CA MET A 30 -5.63 3.11 -5.22
C MET A 30 -5.44 1.90 -4.29
N LEU A 31 -4.23 1.76 -3.73
CA LEU A 31 -3.92 0.78 -2.70
C LEU A 31 -3.59 1.52 -1.40
N PRO A 32 -4.55 1.70 -0.47
CA PRO A 32 -4.29 2.33 0.81
C PRO A 32 -3.35 1.46 1.66
N VAL A 33 -2.27 2.07 2.14
CA VAL A 33 -1.30 1.45 3.06
C VAL A 33 -1.21 2.30 4.32
N ASP A 34 -2.28 2.29 5.10
CA ASP A 34 -2.51 3.23 6.20
C ASP A 34 -2.87 2.54 7.52
N GLY A 35 -2.70 1.20 7.57
CA GLY A 35 -3.09 0.39 8.72
C GLY A 35 -4.60 0.33 8.95
N GLY A 36 -5.42 0.57 7.92
CA GLY A 36 -6.88 0.55 7.99
C GLY A 36 -7.46 1.79 8.65
N ASN A 37 -6.82 2.95 8.47
CA ASN A 37 -7.28 4.22 9.02
C ASN A 37 -8.40 4.85 8.18
N SER A 38 -8.34 4.71 6.85
CA SER A 38 -9.35 5.18 5.91
C SER A 38 -10.52 4.20 5.73
N ALA A 39 -10.44 3.00 6.31
CA ALA A 39 -11.47 1.95 6.18
C ALA A 39 -12.52 1.96 7.30
N VAL A 40 -12.42 2.90 8.26
CA VAL A 40 -13.33 3.06 9.41
C VAL A 40 -13.87 4.47 9.52
#